data_AF-S7P316-F1
#
_entry.id   AF-S7P316-F1
#
_cell.length_a   1.000
_cell.length_b   1.000
_cell.length_c   1.000
_cell.angle_alpha   90.00
_cell.angle_beta   90.00
_cell.angle_gamma   90.00
#
_symmetry.space_group_name_H-M   'P 1'
#
loop_
_entity.id
_entity.type
_entity.pdbx_description
1 polymer ?
#
loop_
_entity_poly.entity_id
_entity_poly.type
_entity_poly.pdbx_seq_one_letter_code
_entity_poly.pdbx_strand_id
1 'polypeptide(L)'
;MFTRQVFQNRMAVLMQRQEQLEQKKQELKGSFFRFDKFLQESKWVQIQNTAAEKTLLLGRVRMAALNLFQLVSQHQRQPPALDLEDTEGQLEQVKLFLLDLSAVLASLPQSEPETAAP
;
A
#
# COMPACT_ATOMS: atom_id res chain seq x y z
N MET A 1 -58.56 46.99 -16.86
CA MET A 1 -57.74 46.82 -15.64
C MET A 1 -57.29 45.37 -15.41
N PHE A 2 -58.16 44.37 -15.57
CA PHE A 2 -57.82 42.95 -15.34
C PHE A 2 -56.59 42.40 -16.09
N THR A 3 -56.39 42.80 -17.34
CA THR A 3 -55.26 42.33 -18.17
C THR A 3 -53.88 42.79 -17.66
N ARG A 4 -53.79 44.00 -17.09
CA ARG A 4 -52.54 44.52 -16.51
C ARG A 4 -52.16 43.77 -15.23
N GLN A 5 -53.13 43.49 -14.36
CA GLN A 5 -52.91 42.76 -13.11
C GLN A 5 -52.48 41.31 -13.38
N VAL A 6 -53.14 40.63 -14.32
CA VAL A 6 -52.77 39.26 -14.72
C VAL A 6 -51.35 39.22 -15.31
N PHE A 7 -50.99 40.21 -16.12
CA PHE A 7 -49.63 40.33 -16.66
C PHE A 7 -48.59 40.56 -15.56
N GLN A 8 -48.86 41.46 -14.62
CA GLN A 8 -47.96 41.74 -13.48
C GLN A 8 -47.77 40.50 -12.59
N ASN A 9 -48.85 39.78 -12.26
CA ASN A 9 -48.76 38.54 -11.49
C ASN A 9 -47.95 37.47 -12.23
N ARG A 10 -48.15 37.29 -13.54
CA ARG A 10 -47.35 36.35 -14.34
C ARG A 10 -45.87 36.73 -14.36
N MET A 11 -45.57 38.01 -14.49
CA MET A 11 -44.19 38.49 -14.48
C MET A 11 -43.52 38.24 -13.12
N ALA A 12 -44.22 38.48 -12.02
CA ALA A 12 -43.72 38.18 -10.67
C ALA A 12 -43.40 36.69 -10.48
N VAL A 13 -44.29 35.81 -10.93
CA VAL A 13 -44.09 34.34 -10.87
C VAL A 13 -42.88 33.91 -11.72
N LEU A 14 -42.71 34.49 -12.91
CA LEU A 14 -41.56 34.20 -13.77
C LEU A 14 -40.25 34.64 -13.12
N MET A 15 -40.21 35.84 -12.55
CA MET A 15 -39.03 36.36 -11.83
C MET A 15 -38.67 35.47 -10.64
N GLN A 16 -39.65 35.07 -9.83
CA GLN A 16 -39.44 34.17 -8.70
C GLN A 16 -38.90 32.80 -9.16
N ARG A 17 -39.46 32.25 -10.25
CA ARG A 17 -38.99 30.97 -10.79
C ARG A 17 -37.58 31.07 -11.36
N GLN A 18 -37.23 32.19 -11.98
CA GLN A 18 -35.87 32.44 -12.49
C GLN A 18 -34.86 32.50 -11.34
N GLU A 19 -35.19 33.20 -10.25
CA GLU A 19 -34.35 33.25 -9.05
C GLU A 19 -34.15 31.85 -8.44
N GLN A 20 -35.23 31.08 -8.28
CA GLN A 20 -35.16 29.71 -7.78
C GLN A 20 -34.31 28.79 -8.66
N LEU A 21 -34.38 28.95 -9.98
CA LEU A 21 -33.55 28.17 -10.91
C LEU A 21 -32.07 28.52 -10.78
N GLU A 22 -31.73 29.80 -10.62
CA GLU A 22 -30.35 30.21 -10.41
C GLU A 22 -29.80 29.76 -9.06
N GLN A 23 -30.61 29.83 -7.99
CA GLN A 23 -30.23 29.29 -6.67
C GLN A 23 -29.95 27.79 -6.75
N LYS A 24 -30.88 26.99 -7.31
CA LYS A 24 -30.68 25.54 -7.48
C LYS A 24 -29.45 25.21 -8.33
N LYS A 25 -29.18 26.00 -9.37
CA LYS A 25 -27.99 25.83 -10.21
C LYS A 25 -26.70 26.11 -9.45
N GLN A 26 -26.67 27.14 -8.60
CA GLN A 26 -25.52 27.44 -7.74
C GLN A 26 -25.32 26.35 -6.69
N GLU A 27 -26.38 25.88 -6.05
CA GLU A 27 -26.33 24.77 -5.10
C GLU A 27 -25.79 23.50 -5.75
N LEU A 28 -26.28 23.17 -6.95
CA LEU A 28 -25.83 22.01 -7.71
C LEU A 28 -24.35 22.12 -8.07
N LYS A 29 -23.90 23.28 -8.58
CA LYS A 29 -22.48 23.55 -8.86
C LYS A 29 -21.62 23.40 -7.60
N GLY A 30 -22.07 23.94 -6.47
CA GLY A 30 -21.38 23.79 -5.20
C GLY A 30 -21.31 22.34 -4.75
N SER A 31 -22.38 21.57 -4.95
CA SER A 31 -22.42 20.15 -4.63
C SER A 31 -21.44 19.34 -5.48
N PHE A 32 -21.41 19.58 -6.80
CA PHE A 32 -20.45 18.94 -7.71
C PHE A 32 -19.00 19.23 -7.30
N PHE A 33 -18.69 20.49 -6.97
CA PHE A 33 -17.34 20.86 -6.53
C PHE A 33 -16.94 20.13 -5.24
N ARG A 34 -17.84 20.08 -4.25
CA ARG A 34 -17.58 19.35 -2.99
C ARG A 34 -17.42 17.85 -3.22
N PHE A 35 -18.23 17.27 -4.11
CA PHE A 35 -18.16 15.86 -4.45
C PHE A 35 -16.83 15.52 -5.16
N ASP A 36 -16.40 16.33 -6.13
CA ASP A 36 -15.12 16.12 -6.80
C ASP A 36 -13.95 16.21 -5.81
N LYS A 37 -13.95 17.24 -4.95
CA LYS A 37 -12.96 17.37 -3.88
C LYS A 37 -12.94 16.14 -2.96
N PHE A 38 -14.11 15.67 -2.51
CA PHE A 38 -14.23 14.48 -1.68
C PHE A 38 -13.65 13.23 -2.38
N LEU A 39 -13.93 13.05 -3.67
CA LEU A 39 -13.37 11.92 -4.44
C LEU A 39 -11.85 11.99 -4.53
N GLN A 40 -11.29 13.18 -4.73
CA GLN A 40 -9.84 13.37 -4.74
C GLN A 40 -9.21 13.07 -3.38
N GLU A 41 -9.79 13.61 -2.30
CA GLU A 41 -9.32 13.36 -0.93
C GLU A 41 -9.39 11.86 -0.58
N SER A 42 -10.49 11.19 -0.92
CA SER A 42 -10.65 9.75 -0.70
C SER A 42 -9.60 8.93 -1.45
N LYS A 43 -9.33 9.27 -2.73
CA LYS A 43 -8.25 8.63 -3.51
C LYS A 43 -6.88 8.85 -2.89
N TRP A 44 -6.59 10.07 -2.45
CA TRP A 44 -5.31 10.39 -1.81
C TRP A 44 -5.11 9.62 -0.50
N VAL A 45 -6.15 9.51 0.33
CA VAL A 45 -6.10 8.69 1.55
C VAL A 45 -5.83 7.22 1.21
N GLN A 46 -6.50 6.67 0.19
CA GLN A 46 -6.26 5.28 -0.23
C GLN A 46 -4.81 5.07 -0.70
N ILE A 47 -4.27 6.00 -1.50
CA ILE A 47 -2.89 5.93 -1.99
C ILE A 47 -1.91 5.99 -0.81
N GLN A 48 -2.12 6.90 0.13
CA GLN A 48 -1.28 7.06 1.32
C GLN A 48 -1.31 5.81 2.19
N ASN A 49 -2.49 5.26 2.49
CA ASN A 49 -2.61 4.04 3.28
C ASN A 49 -1.88 2.87 2.61
N THR A 50 -2.06 2.69 1.30
CA THR A 50 -1.36 1.65 0.53
C THR A 50 0.15 1.83 0.57
N ALA A 51 0.64 3.06 0.43
CA ALA A 51 2.06 3.37 0.49
C ALA A 51 2.64 3.12 1.90
N ALA A 52 1.91 3.49 2.95
CA ALA A 52 2.28 3.24 4.34
C ALA A 52 2.37 1.74 4.63
N GLU A 53 1.38 0.96 4.21
CA GLU A 53 1.38 -0.51 4.35
C GLU A 53 2.58 -1.14 3.65
N LYS A 54 2.85 -0.75 2.39
CA LYS A 54 4.01 -1.25 1.64
C LYS A 54 5.34 -0.86 2.28
N THR A 55 5.43 0.36 2.82
CA THR A 55 6.64 0.84 3.51
C THR A 55 6.88 0.06 4.79
N LEU A 56 5.84 -0.21 5.58
CA LEU A 56 5.94 -1.03 6.79
C LEU A 56 6.33 -2.47 6.46
N LEU A 57 5.73 -3.07 5.42
CA LEU A 57 6.08 -4.41 4.98
C LEU A 57 7.55 -4.47 4.54
N LEU A 58 8.01 -3.52 3.73
CA LEU A 58 9.40 -3.43 3.31
C LEU A 58 10.34 -3.32 4.52
N GLY A 59 10.02 -2.47 5.50
CA GLY A 59 10.78 -2.36 6.74
C GLY A 59 10.87 -3.67 7.51
N ARG A 60 9.77 -4.43 7.60
CA ARG A 60 9.74 -5.76 8.24
C ARG A 60 10.60 -6.78 7.49
N VAL A 61 10.51 -6.81 6.16
CA VAL A 61 11.34 -7.70 5.33
C VAL A 61 12.81 -7.38 5.50
N ARG A 62 13.19 -6.09 5.49
CA ARG A 62 14.58 -5.65 5.73
C ARG A 62 15.09 -6.09 7.10
N MET A 63 14.31 -5.89 8.17
CA MET A 63 14.69 -6.35 9.51
C MET A 63 14.84 -7.87 9.60
N ALA A 64 13.93 -8.63 8.98
CA ALA A 64 14.03 -10.08 8.95
C ALA A 64 15.28 -10.56 8.19
N ALA A 65 15.57 -9.96 7.02
CA ALA A 65 16.78 -10.25 6.25
C ALA A 65 18.05 -9.96 7.07
N LEU A 66 18.12 -8.78 7.69
CA LEU A 66 19.26 -8.39 8.54
C LEU A 66 19.44 -9.36 9.71
N ASN A 67 18.35 -9.72 10.40
CA ASN A 67 18.41 -10.67 11.52
C ASN A 67 18.95 -12.04 11.07
N LEU A 68 18.49 -12.55 9.93
CA LEU A 68 18.98 -13.82 9.36
C LEU A 68 20.47 -13.71 8.98
N PHE A 69 20.86 -12.63 8.33
CA PHE A 69 22.26 -12.39 7.95
C PHE A 69 23.18 -12.31 9.17
N GLN A 70 22.76 -11.62 10.23
CA GLN A 70 23.51 -11.54 11.48
C GLN A 70 23.68 -12.93 12.12
N LEU A 71 22.64 -13.76 12.10
CA LEU A 71 22.71 -15.14 12.59
C LEU A 71 23.71 -15.98 11.77
N VAL A 72 23.67 -15.88 10.43
CA VAL A 72 24.63 -16.55 9.54
C VAL A 72 26.06 -16.09 9.81
N SER A 73 26.27 -14.78 9.94
CA SER A 73 27.59 -14.19 10.24
C SER A 73 28.14 -14.71 11.58
N GLN A 74 27.30 -14.80 12.60
CA GLN A 74 27.65 -15.37 13.91
C GLN A 74 28.07 -16.84 13.80
N HIS A 75 27.31 -17.66 13.04
CA HIS A 75 27.66 -19.07 12.82
C HIS A 75 28.99 -19.25 12.07
N GLN A 76 29.26 -18.37 11.10
CA GLN A 76 30.53 -18.36 10.36
C GLN A 76 31.68 -17.76 11.17
N ARG A 77 31.41 -17.21 12.36
CA ARG A 77 32.36 -16.46 13.20
C ARG A 77 33.00 -15.29 12.45
N GLN A 78 32.25 -14.67 11.54
CA GLN A 78 32.68 -13.48 10.80
C GLN A 78 31.91 -12.27 11.31
N PRO A 79 32.55 -11.09 11.42
CA PRO A 79 31.83 -9.87 11.70
C PRO A 79 30.89 -9.55 10.53
N PRO A 80 29.67 -9.05 10.79
CA PRO A 80 28.79 -8.55 9.73
C PRO A 80 29.51 -7.43 8.97
N ALA A 81 29.83 -7.67 7.69
CA ALA A 81 30.64 -6.76 6.87
C ALA A 81 29.82 -5.96 5.86
N LEU A 82 28.53 -6.29 5.70
CA LEU A 82 27.63 -5.62 4.78
C LEU A 82 26.95 -4.42 5.44
N ASP A 83 26.61 -3.43 4.63
CA ASP A 83 25.86 -2.27 5.08
C ASP A 83 24.45 -2.66 5.56
N LEU A 84 23.91 -1.86 6.49
CA LEU A 84 22.58 -2.07 7.05
C LEU A 84 21.48 -1.96 5.98
N GLU A 85 21.67 -1.12 4.97
CA GLU A 85 20.70 -0.91 3.89
C GLU A 85 20.86 -1.89 2.72
N ASP A 86 21.97 -2.64 2.67
CA ASP A 86 22.25 -3.65 1.65
C ASP A 86 21.47 -4.96 1.89
N THR A 87 20.15 -4.87 1.77
CA THR A 87 19.25 -6.01 1.98
C THR A 87 19.49 -7.15 0.97
N GLU A 88 19.89 -6.80 -0.26
CA GLU A 88 20.15 -7.78 -1.32
C GLU A 88 21.41 -8.59 -1.01
N GLY A 89 22.51 -7.93 -0.65
CA GLY A 89 23.73 -8.61 -0.22
C GLY A 89 23.50 -9.48 1.01
N GLN A 90 22.75 -8.98 2.00
CA GLN A 90 22.37 -9.73 3.20
C GLN A 90 21.63 -11.04 2.85
N LEU A 91 20.65 -10.97 1.94
CA LEU A 91 19.89 -12.14 1.49
C LEU A 91 20.74 -13.11 0.66
N GLU A 92 21.64 -12.62 -0.19
CA GLU A 92 22.51 -13.48 -0.99
C GLU A 92 23.47 -14.27 -0.09
N GLN A 93 24.02 -13.64 0.96
CA GLN A 93 24.89 -14.35 1.90
C GLN A 93 24.13 -15.41 2.72
N VAL A 94 22.88 -15.13 3.13
CA VAL A 94 22.01 -16.12 3.77
C VAL A 94 21.72 -17.28 2.82
N LYS A 95 21.41 -17.01 1.55
CA LYS A 95 21.16 -18.02 0.53
C LYS A 95 22.39 -18.91 0.29
N LEU A 96 23.58 -18.33 0.11
CA LEU A 96 24.82 -19.09 -0.09
C LEU A 96 25.09 -20.01 1.10
N PHE A 97 24.94 -19.51 2.33
CA PHE A 97 25.10 -20.33 3.52
C PHE A 97 24.14 -21.53 3.59
N LEU A 98 22.85 -21.32 3.25
CA LEU A 98 21.87 -22.39 3.22
C LEU A 98 22.17 -23.43 2.14
N LEU A 99 22.66 -22.99 0.96
CA LEU A 99 23.07 -23.88 -0.12
C LEU A 99 24.28 -24.72 0.29
N ASP A 100 25.30 -24.10 0.90
CA ASP A 100 26.49 -24.79 1.38
C ASP A 100 26.14 -25.84 2.44
N LEU A 101 25.31 -25.48 3.42
CA LEU A 101 24.83 -26.43 4.44
C LEU A 101 24.06 -27.60 3.81
N SER A 102 23.19 -27.31 2.83
CA SER A 102 22.42 -28.34 2.13
C SER A 102 23.33 -29.30 1.37
N ALA A 103 24.37 -28.78 0.71
CA ALA A 103 25.35 -29.58 0.00
C ALA A 103 26.17 -30.48 0.95
N VAL A 104 26.62 -29.93 2.09
CA VAL A 104 27.32 -30.71 3.13
C VAL A 104 26.41 -31.82 3.66
N LEU A 105 25.16 -31.51 3.99
CA LEU A 105 24.20 -32.52 4.48
C LEU A 105 23.91 -33.61 3.44
N ALA A 106 23.79 -33.26 2.16
CA ALA A 106 23.59 -34.22 1.08
C ALA A 106 24.80 -35.13 0.85
N SER A 107 26.01 -34.65 1.19
CA SER A 107 27.25 -35.42 1.08
C SER A 107 27.49 -36.39 2.25
N LEU A 108 26.72 -36.29 3.33
CA LEU A 108 26.78 -37.26 4.42
C LEU A 108 26.22 -38.61 3.96
N PRO A 109 26.87 -39.74 4.29
CA PRO A 109 26.32 -41.05 3.99
C PRO A 109 24.96 -41.18 4.69
N GLN A 110 23.90 -41.39 3.90
CA GLN A 110 22.63 -41.88 4.42
C GLN A 110 22.97 -43.20 5.10
N SER A 111 22.84 -43.28 6.42
CA SER A 111 23.09 -44.51 7.16
C SER A 111 22.26 -45.63 6.52
N GLU A 112 22.94 -46.57 5.86
CA GLU A 112 22.29 -47.79 5.37
C GLU A 112 21.57 -48.44 6.56
N PRO A 113 20.31 -48.88 6.39
CA PRO A 113 19.65 -49.61 7.46
C PRO A 113 20.51 -50.84 7.75
N GLU A 114 20.94 -50.99 9.01
CA GLU A 114 21.51 -52.22 9.56
C GLU A 114 20.56 -53.37 9.18
N THR A 115 20.85 -54.04 8.07
CA THR A 115 20.32 -55.37 7.81
C THR A 115 20.94 -56.25 8.88
N ALA A 116 20.13 -56.48 9.91
CA ALA A 116 20.35 -57.44 10.97
C ALA A 116 20.95 -58.74 10.41
N ALA A 117 22.14 -59.07 10.90
CA ALA A 117 22.71 -60.41 10.82
C ALA A 117 21.96 -61.37 11.78
N PRO A 118 22.24 -62.69 11.77
CA PRO A 118 22.85 -63.54 10.74
C PRO A 118 21.89 -64.58 10.15
#